data_AF-A0A655FW78-F1
#
_entry.id   AF-A0A655FW78-F1
#
_cell.length_a   1.000
_cell.length_b   1.000
_cell.length_c   1.000
_cell.angle_alpha   90.00
_cell.angle_beta   90.00
_cell.angle_gamma   90.00
#
_symmetry.space_group_name_H-M   'P 1'
#
loop_
_entity.id
_entity.type
_entity.pdbx_description
1 polymer ?
#
loop_
_entity_poly.entity_id
_entity_poly.type
_entity_poly.pdbx_seq_one_letter_code
_entity_poly.pdbx_strand_id
1 'polypeptide(L)'
;MARGDFRAALVVGDRLDTDIEGANAAGLPSLMVLTGVNSAWDAVYAEPVRRPTYIGHDLRSLHQDSKLLAVAPQPGWQIDVGGGAVTVCANGDVDDLEFIDDGLSIVRAVASAVWEARAADLHQRPLRIEAGDERARAALQRWSLMRSDHPVTSVGTQ
;
A
#
# COMPACT_ATOMS: atom_id res chain seq x y z
N MET A 1 3.97 -18.60 32.51
CA MET A 1 3.79 -17.50 31.55
C MET A 1 2.29 -17.24 31.45
N ALA A 2 1.80 -16.16 32.07
CA ALA A 2 0.40 -15.78 31.95
C ALA A 2 0.18 -15.17 30.54
N ARG A 3 -0.69 -15.79 29.73
CA ARG A 3 -1.18 -15.17 28.50
C ARG A 3 -2.21 -14.12 28.91
N GLY A 4 -1.99 -12.86 28.52
CA GLY A 4 -3.04 -11.85 28.59
C GLY A 4 -4.20 -12.26 27.69
N ASP A 5 -5.43 -12.01 28.14
CA ASP A 5 -6.62 -12.14 27.31
C ASP A 5 -6.74 -10.85 26.48
N PHE A 6 -6.61 -10.96 25.15
CA PHE A 6 -6.68 -9.83 24.22
C PHE A 6 -7.85 -10.02 23.28
N ARG A 7 -8.76 -9.03 23.22
CA ARG A 7 -10.01 -9.14 22.43
C ARG A 7 -9.96 -8.42 21.09
N ALA A 8 -8.96 -7.58 20.85
CA ALA A 8 -8.76 -6.82 19.61
C ALA A 8 -7.30 -6.35 19.50
N ALA A 9 -6.36 -7.29 19.44
CA ALA A 9 -4.95 -6.94 19.28
C ALA A 9 -4.67 -6.40 17.87
N LEU A 10 -3.82 -5.39 17.78
CA LEU A 10 -3.30 -4.81 16.55
C LEU A 10 -1.77 -4.82 16.64
N VAL A 11 -1.11 -5.38 15.64
CA VAL A 11 0.34 -5.29 15.51
C VAL A 11 0.70 -3.99 14.80
N VAL A 12 1.69 -3.26 15.29
CA VAL A 12 2.13 -1.99 14.68
C VAL A 12 3.63 -2.07 14.45
N GLY A 13 4.09 -1.68 13.28
CA GLY A 13 5.50 -1.74 12.93
C GLY A 13 5.83 -1.08 11.58
N ASP A 14 7.11 -0.96 11.28
CA ASP A 14 7.64 -0.34 10.07
C ASP A 14 8.33 -1.37 9.15
N ARG A 15 8.41 -2.63 9.58
CA ARG A 15 9.08 -3.72 8.86
C ARG A 15 8.11 -4.79 8.37
N LEU A 16 8.20 -5.09 7.08
CA LEU A 16 7.40 -6.14 6.44
C LEU A 16 7.82 -7.55 6.85
N ASP A 17 9.13 -7.78 7.02
CA ASP A 17 9.72 -9.10 7.27
C ASP A 17 9.64 -9.56 8.73
N THR A 18 9.29 -8.66 9.65
CA THR A 18 9.16 -8.97 11.08
C THR A 18 7.76 -8.68 11.58
N ASP A 19 7.35 -7.42 11.55
CA ASP A 19 6.16 -6.98 12.26
C ASP A 19 4.91 -7.43 11.50
N ILE A 20 4.88 -7.17 10.19
CA ILE A 20 3.75 -7.50 9.33
C ILE A 20 3.69 -9.01 9.06
N GLU A 21 4.82 -9.63 8.73
CA GLU A 21 4.88 -11.10 8.57
C GLU A 21 4.46 -11.83 9.85
N GLY A 22 4.93 -11.37 11.01
CA GLY A 22 4.57 -11.92 12.31
C GLY A 22 3.08 -11.74 12.64
N ALA A 23 2.51 -10.57 12.33
CA ALA A 23 1.08 -10.32 12.49
C ALA A 23 0.23 -11.26 11.65
N ASN A 24 0.57 -11.41 10.37
CA ASN A 24 -0.12 -12.29 9.44
C ASN A 24 -0.01 -13.77 9.88
N ALA A 25 1.18 -14.20 10.32
CA ALA A 25 1.39 -15.55 10.86
C ALA A 25 0.56 -15.82 12.14
N ALA A 26 0.31 -14.78 12.94
CA ALA A 26 -0.53 -14.85 14.13
C ALA A 26 -2.04 -14.66 13.85
N GLY A 27 -2.43 -14.37 12.60
CA GLY A 27 -3.82 -14.05 12.25
C GLY A 27 -4.33 -12.73 12.85
N LEU A 28 -3.42 -11.79 13.10
CA LEU A 28 -3.72 -10.49 13.69
C LEU A 28 -3.73 -9.39 12.62
N PRO A 29 -4.62 -8.38 12.74
CA PRO A 29 -4.52 -7.19 11.91
C PRO A 29 -3.22 -6.44 12.20
N SER A 30 -2.70 -5.74 11.19
CA SER A 30 -1.47 -4.95 11.31
C SER A 30 -1.61 -3.54 10.74
N LEU A 31 -0.96 -2.58 11.39
CA LEU A 31 -0.73 -1.22 10.90
C LEU A 31 0.75 -1.06 10.57
N MET A 32 1.06 -0.93 9.27
CA MET A 32 2.38 -0.51 8.82
C MET A 32 2.50 1.01 8.90
N VAL A 33 3.51 1.51 9.61
CA VAL A 33 3.84 2.94 9.65
C VAL A 33 5.07 3.24 8.79
N LEU A 34 5.05 4.37 8.06
CA LEU A 34 6.12 4.74 7.12
C LEU A 34 7.19 5.65 7.75
N THR A 35 7.52 5.42 9.02
CA THR A 35 8.55 6.18 9.75
C THR A 35 9.92 5.49 9.77
N GLY A 36 10.06 4.31 9.17
CA GLY A 36 11.23 3.47 9.38
C GLY A 36 11.70 2.72 8.14
N VAL A 37 11.89 1.41 8.26
CA VAL A 37 12.72 0.63 7.33
C VAL A 37 12.07 0.43 5.96
N ASN A 38 10.83 -0.08 5.90
CA ASN A 38 10.19 -0.35 4.63
C ASN A 38 9.40 0.86 4.12
N SER A 39 9.49 1.08 2.81
CA SER A 39 8.88 2.18 2.07
C SER A 39 7.46 1.87 1.60
N ALA A 40 6.76 2.88 1.09
CA ALA A 40 5.49 2.71 0.38
C ALA A 40 5.63 1.75 -0.82
N TRP A 41 6.75 1.82 -1.54
CA TRP A 41 7.06 0.90 -2.64
C TRP A 41 7.12 -0.56 -2.17
N ASP A 42 7.83 -0.81 -1.07
CA ASP A 42 7.93 -2.15 -0.49
C ASP A 42 6.55 -2.70 -0.10
N ALA A 43 5.70 -1.86 0.51
CA ALA A 43 4.35 -2.24 0.90
C ALA A 43 3.47 -2.59 -0.32
N VAL A 44 3.51 -1.77 -1.38
CA VAL A 44 2.75 -2.01 -2.62
C VAL A 44 3.15 -3.33 -3.27
N TYR A 45 4.43 -3.68 -3.27
CA TYR A 45 4.93 -4.91 -3.88
C TYR A 45 5.09 -6.07 -2.90
N ALA A 46 4.53 -5.96 -1.69
CA ALA A 46 4.62 -6.99 -0.67
C ALA A 46 4.02 -8.34 -1.13
N GLU A 47 4.77 -9.40 -0.86
CA GLU A 47 4.29 -10.79 -1.00
C GLU A 47 3.11 -11.05 -0.05
N PRO A 48 2.20 -12.01 -0.35
CA PRO A 48 0.97 -12.22 0.42
C PRO A 48 1.15 -12.32 1.94
N VAL A 49 2.21 -12.97 2.40
CA VAL A 49 2.50 -13.14 3.84
C VAL A 49 2.97 -11.85 4.53
N ARG A 50 3.29 -10.80 3.78
CA ARG A 50 3.81 -9.50 4.25
C ARG A 50 2.86 -8.34 3.96
N ARG A 51 1.60 -8.59 3.59
CA ARG A 51 0.65 -7.52 3.27
C ARG A 51 0.06 -6.95 4.57
N PRO A 52 0.24 -5.65 4.87
CA PRO A 52 -0.37 -5.04 6.04
C PRO A 52 -1.87 -4.85 5.86
N THR A 53 -2.62 -4.86 6.96
CA THR A 53 -4.07 -4.55 6.93
C THR A 53 -4.32 -3.05 6.72
N TYR A 54 -3.50 -2.24 7.39
CA TYR A 54 -3.58 -0.78 7.39
C TYR A 54 -2.20 -0.19 7.08
N ILE A 55 -2.19 0.97 6.42
CA ILE A 55 -0.97 1.76 6.22
C ILE A 55 -1.23 3.16 6.80
N GLY A 56 -0.30 3.66 7.61
CA GLY A 56 -0.37 4.99 8.22
C GLY A 56 0.97 5.72 8.09
N HIS A 57 0.96 7.03 8.34
CA HIS A 57 2.21 7.80 8.36
C HIS A 57 3.06 7.38 9.55
N ASP A 58 2.45 7.36 10.73
CA ASP A 58 3.11 7.15 12.01
C ASP A 58 2.07 6.75 13.08
N LEU A 59 2.49 6.65 14.34
CA LEU A 59 1.63 6.24 15.45
C LEU A 59 0.43 7.17 15.71
N ARG A 60 0.46 8.42 15.24
CA ARG A 60 -0.72 9.32 15.32
C ARG A 60 -1.90 8.74 14.55
N SER A 61 -1.66 7.89 13.54
CA SER A 61 -2.70 7.18 12.81
C SER A 61 -3.56 6.26 13.69
N LEU A 62 -3.11 5.86 14.88
CA LEU A 62 -3.94 5.11 15.83
C LEU A 62 -5.18 5.87 16.31
N HIS A 63 -5.23 7.20 16.13
CA HIS A 63 -6.39 8.03 16.45
C HIS A 63 -7.35 8.24 15.27
N GLN A 64 -7.02 7.72 14.08
CA GLN A 64 -7.85 7.85 12.88
C GLN A 64 -8.81 6.66 12.78
N ASP A 65 -9.93 6.86 12.07
CA ASP A 65 -10.82 5.74 11.74
C ASP A 65 -10.06 4.72 10.87
N SER A 66 -10.04 3.46 11.31
CA SER A 66 -9.43 2.34 10.59
C SER A 66 -9.84 2.24 9.12
N LYS A 67 -11.06 2.66 8.76
CA LYS A 67 -11.55 2.69 7.37
C LYS A 67 -10.73 3.61 6.48
N LEU A 68 -10.19 4.70 7.03
CA LEU A 68 -9.34 5.64 6.29
C LEU A 68 -7.92 5.07 6.07
N LEU A 69 -7.51 4.12 6.92
CA LEU A 69 -6.17 3.54 6.89
C LEU A 69 -6.10 2.22 6.12
N ALA A 70 -7.25 1.61 5.82
CA ALA A 70 -7.35 0.29 5.23
C ALA A 70 -6.71 0.24 3.84
N VAL A 71 -5.95 -0.82 3.57
CA VAL A 71 -5.49 -1.11 2.21
C VAL A 71 -6.68 -1.68 1.42
N ALA A 72 -7.30 -0.81 0.64
CA ALA A 72 -8.53 -1.05 -0.09
C ALA A 72 -8.69 0.02 -1.19
N PRO A 73 -9.64 -0.12 -2.13
CA PRO A 73 -10.03 0.96 -3.02
C PRO A 73 -10.36 2.24 -2.24
N GLN A 74 -9.85 3.38 -2.72
CA GLN A 74 -10.01 4.68 -2.06
C GLN A 74 -10.83 5.62 -2.96
N PRO A 75 -11.76 6.41 -2.39
CA PRO A 75 -12.72 7.18 -3.17
C PRO A 75 -12.09 8.23 -4.09
N GLY A 76 -10.92 8.78 -3.73
CA GLY A 76 -10.20 9.77 -4.53
C GLY A 76 -9.47 9.22 -5.75
N TRP A 77 -9.48 7.89 -5.97
CA TRP A 77 -8.70 7.25 -7.03
C TRP A 77 -9.54 6.24 -7.82
N GLN A 78 -9.48 6.35 -9.14
CA GLN A 78 -9.96 5.33 -10.06
C GLN A 78 -8.75 4.56 -10.58
N ILE A 79 -8.79 3.23 -10.50
CA ILE A 79 -7.69 2.37 -10.94
C ILE A 79 -8.19 1.41 -12.01
N ASP A 80 -7.48 1.38 -13.13
CA ASP A 80 -7.66 0.40 -14.20
C ASP A 80 -6.46 -0.56 -14.24
N VAL A 81 -6.72 -1.85 -14.41
CA VAL A 81 -5.69 -2.90 -14.44
C VAL A 81 -5.78 -3.64 -15.76
N GLY A 82 -4.74 -3.50 -16.58
CA GLY A 82 -4.71 -4.09 -17.92
C GLY A 82 -3.34 -3.96 -18.57
N GLY A 83 -3.05 -4.83 -19.56
CA GLY A 83 -1.82 -4.71 -20.35
C GLY A 83 -0.50 -4.78 -19.57
N GLY A 84 -0.50 -5.36 -18.37
CA GLY A 84 0.67 -5.40 -17.48
C GLY A 84 0.93 -4.08 -16.74
N ALA A 85 -0.07 -3.21 -16.65
CA ALA A 85 -0.02 -1.95 -15.93
C ALA A 85 -1.21 -1.78 -14.99
N VAL A 86 -0.99 -1.01 -13.94
CA VAL A 86 -1.99 -0.44 -13.03
C VAL A 86 -2.00 1.05 -13.30
N THR A 87 -3.04 1.52 -13.98
CA THR A 87 -3.19 2.94 -14.36
C THR A 87 -4.08 3.62 -13.33
N VAL A 88 -3.57 4.69 -12.72
CA VAL A 88 -4.27 5.44 -11.67
C VAL A 88 -4.70 6.80 -12.19
N CYS A 89 -5.97 7.13 -12.02
CA CYS A 89 -6.53 8.45 -12.28
C CYS A 89 -7.15 9.01 -11.00
N ALA A 90 -7.15 10.33 -10.85
CA ALA A 90 -7.96 10.99 -9.85
C ALA A 90 -9.45 10.76 -10.12
N ASN A 91 -10.21 10.50 -9.06
CA ASN A 91 -11.65 10.32 -9.12
C ASN A 91 -12.35 11.51 -8.43
N GLY A 92 -13.05 12.32 -9.22
CA GLY A 92 -13.76 13.52 -8.77
C GLY A 92 -12.87 14.77 -8.61
N ASP A 93 -13.53 15.93 -8.56
CA ASP A 93 -12.88 17.21 -8.25
C ASP A 93 -12.65 17.36 -6.75
N VAL A 94 -11.46 17.85 -6.37
CA VAL A 94 -11.04 18.01 -4.95
C VAL A 94 -11.85 19.04 -4.17
N ASP A 95 -12.57 19.90 -4.86
CA ASP A 95 -13.29 21.03 -4.25
C ASP A 95 -14.64 20.61 -3.65
N ASP A 96 -15.17 19.44 -4.01
CA ASP A 96 -16.53 19.00 -3.64
C ASP A 96 -16.58 17.95 -2.51
N LEU A 97 -15.45 17.55 -1.94
CA LEU A 97 -15.43 16.54 -0.89
C LEU A 97 -14.80 17.08 0.39
N GLU A 98 -15.53 16.97 1.50
CA GLU A 98 -14.98 16.93 2.87
C GLU A 98 -14.07 15.68 3.08
N PHE A 99 -13.36 15.24 2.04
CA PHE A 99 -12.43 14.13 2.09
C PHE A 99 -11.05 14.69 2.47
N ILE A 100 -10.69 14.52 3.72
CA ILE A 100 -9.32 14.79 4.18
C ILE A 100 -8.43 13.66 3.66
N ASP A 101 -7.84 13.86 2.48
CA ASP A 101 -6.77 13.00 1.97
C ASP A 101 -5.53 13.21 2.83
N ASP A 102 -5.07 12.15 3.51
CA ASP A 102 -3.81 12.17 4.25
C ASP A 102 -2.58 12.02 3.33
N GLY A 103 -2.81 11.94 2.01
CA GLY A 103 -1.80 11.72 0.99
C GLY A 103 -1.37 10.26 0.86
N LEU A 104 -1.74 9.37 1.79
CA LEU A 104 -1.45 7.93 1.73
C LEU A 104 -2.58 7.13 1.07
N SER A 105 -3.73 7.75 0.81
CA SER A 105 -4.83 7.11 0.09
C SER A 105 -4.37 6.50 -1.24
N ILE A 106 -3.46 7.15 -1.98
CA ILE A 106 -2.95 6.59 -3.23
C ILE A 106 -2.14 5.30 -3.00
N VAL A 107 -1.33 5.25 -1.95
CA VAL A 107 -0.52 4.07 -1.61
C VAL A 107 -1.45 2.90 -1.28
N ARG A 108 -2.49 3.14 -0.48
CA ARG A 108 -3.48 2.13 -0.09
C ARG A 108 -4.26 1.62 -1.30
N ALA A 109 -4.70 2.51 -2.19
CA ALA A 109 -5.45 2.15 -3.38
C ALA A 109 -4.58 1.31 -4.35
N VAL A 110 -3.34 1.76 -4.61
CA VAL A 110 -2.41 1.08 -5.50
C VAL A 110 -1.97 -0.27 -4.95
N ALA A 111 -1.66 -0.35 -3.65
CA ALA A 111 -1.32 -1.63 -3.00
C ALA A 111 -2.46 -2.64 -3.17
N SER A 112 -3.71 -2.24 -2.88
CA SER A 112 -4.90 -3.09 -3.08
C SER A 112 -4.97 -3.63 -4.52
N ALA A 113 -4.86 -2.75 -5.52
CA ALA A 113 -4.97 -3.13 -6.92
C ALA A 113 -3.81 -4.03 -7.39
N VAL A 114 -2.57 -3.72 -6.99
CA VAL A 114 -1.39 -4.54 -7.33
C VAL A 114 -1.50 -5.93 -6.71
N TRP A 115 -1.96 -6.02 -5.46
CA TRP A 115 -2.12 -7.29 -4.76
C TRP A 115 -3.17 -8.19 -5.41
N GLU A 116 -4.31 -7.62 -5.81
CA GLU A 116 -5.38 -8.31 -6.54
C GLU A 116 -4.91 -8.77 -7.91
N ALA A 117 -4.27 -7.88 -8.67
CA ALA A 117 -3.74 -8.19 -10.00
C ALA A 117 -2.70 -9.31 -9.96
N ARG A 118 -1.81 -9.31 -8.97
CA ARG A 118 -0.82 -10.38 -8.76
C ARG A 118 -1.46 -11.70 -8.32
N ALA A 119 -2.52 -11.65 -7.53
CA ALA A 119 -3.24 -12.86 -7.14
C ALA A 119 -3.94 -13.51 -8.35
N ALA A 120 -4.33 -12.71 -9.35
CA ALA A 120 -4.95 -13.19 -10.59
C ALA A 120 -3.93 -13.66 -11.65
N ASP A 121 -2.68 -13.20 -11.62
CA ASP A 121 -1.66 -13.53 -12.63
C ASP A 121 -0.78 -14.73 -12.20
N LEU A 122 -1.11 -15.91 -12.71
CA LEU A 122 -0.36 -17.15 -12.47
C LEU A 122 1.12 -17.08 -12.92
N HIS A 123 1.44 -16.16 -13.84
CA HIS A 123 2.79 -15.98 -14.38
C HIS A 123 3.61 -14.92 -13.64
N GLN A 124 3.04 -14.28 -12.60
CA GLN A 124 3.71 -13.27 -11.76
C GLN A 124 4.48 -12.21 -12.55
N ARG A 125 3.89 -11.72 -13.65
CA ARG A 125 4.56 -10.75 -14.52
C ARG A 125 4.72 -9.42 -13.78
N PRO A 126 5.80 -8.66 -14.08
CA PRO A 126 6.01 -7.37 -13.47
C PRO A 126 4.90 -6.40 -13.89
N LEU A 127 4.15 -5.89 -12.91
CA LEU A 127 3.17 -4.83 -13.08
C LEU A 127 3.84 -3.46 -12.97
N ARG A 128 3.63 -2.61 -13.98
CA ARG A 128 3.99 -1.20 -13.92
C ARG A 128 2.87 -0.40 -13.27
N ILE A 129 3.21 0.69 -12.60
CA ILE A 129 2.25 1.67 -12.11
C ILE A 129 2.39 2.91 -12.99
N GLU A 130 1.27 3.37 -13.54
CA GLU A 130 1.22 4.47 -14.51
C GLU A 130 0.19 5.50 -14.05
N ALA A 131 0.48 6.79 -14.29
CA ALA A 131 -0.42 7.88 -13.99
C ALA A 131 -1.26 8.23 -15.22
N GLY A 132 -2.59 8.19 -15.10
CA GLY A 132 -3.52 8.61 -16.15
C GLY A 132 -3.73 10.12 -16.24
N ASP A 133 -3.44 10.86 -15.17
CA ASP A 133 -3.51 12.33 -15.11
C ASP A 133 -2.40 12.94 -14.23
N GLU A 134 -2.36 14.26 -14.16
CA GLU A 134 -1.32 15.00 -13.42
C GLU A 134 -1.45 14.88 -11.90
N ARG A 135 -2.67 14.75 -11.37
CA ARG A 135 -2.90 14.63 -9.93
C ARG A 135 -2.43 13.26 -9.45
N ALA A 136 -2.76 12.20 -10.19
CA ALA A 136 -2.23 10.86 -9.95
C ALA A 136 -0.70 10.84 -10.09
N ARG A 137 -0.15 11.51 -11.10
CA ARG A 137 1.31 11.60 -11.30
C ARG A 137 2.00 12.21 -10.09
N ALA A 138 1.55 13.39 -9.63
CA ALA A 138 2.12 14.07 -8.48
C ALA A 138 2.03 13.21 -7.20
N ALA A 139 0.90 12.54 -6.99
CA ALA A 139 0.70 11.68 -5.83
C ALA A 139 1.56 10.40 -5.88
N LEU A 140 1.73 9.77 -7.04
CA LEU A 140 2.61 8.61 -7.21
C LEU A 140 4.08 8.99 -7.01
N GLN A 141 4.53 10.11 -7.59
CA GLN A 141 5.90 10.61 -7.44
C GLN A 141 6.26 10.93 -6.00
N ARG A 142 5.32 11.50 -5.23
CA ARG A 142 5.51 11.77 -3.80
C ARG A 142 5.91 10.53 -2.99
N TRP A 143 5.47 9.35 -3.43
CA TRP A 143 5.74 8.07 -2.77
C TRP A 143 6.68 7.17 -3.55
N SER A 144 7.35 7.71 -4.58
CA SER A 144 8.25 6.98 -5.47
C SER A 144 7.61 5.73 -6.10
N LEU A 145 6.31 5.80 -6.39
CA LEU A 145 5.54 4.69 -6.95
C LEU A 145 5.61 4.56 -8.46
N MET A 146 6.45 5.35 -9.14
CA MET A 146 6.66 5.24 -10.58
C MET A 146 7.93 4.45 -10.88
N ARG A 147 7.90 3.62 -11.94
CA ARG A 147 9.05 2.80 -12.33
C ARG A 147 10.30 3.62 -12.67
N SER A 148 10.15 4.88 -13.08
CA SER A 148 11.27 5.82 -13.25
C SER A 148 12.06 6.06 -11.98
N ASP A 149 11.44 5.85 -10.81
CA ASP A 149 12.00 6.22 -9.51
C ASP A 149 12.87 5.10 -8.93
N HIS A 150 12.73 3.87 -9.46
CA HIS A 150 13.48 2.69 -9.05
C HIS A 150 14.16 2.03 -10.26
N PRO A 151 15.44 2.37 -10.56
CA PRO A 151 16.15 1.76 -11.67
C PRO A 151 16.27 0.25 -11.47
N VAL A 152 15.92 -0.52 -12.50
CA VAL A 152 16.14 -1.97 -12.52
C VAL A 152 17.62 -2.21 -12.34
N THR A 153 18.02 -2.77 -11.19
CA THR A 153 19.35 -3.34 -11.08
C THR A 153 19.36 -4.57 -11.98
N SER A 154 19.87 -4.44 -13.20
CA SER A 154 20.17 -5.59 -14.04
C SER A 154 21.15 -6.46 -13.26
N VAL A 155 20.66 -7.58 -12.71
CA VAL A 155 21.52 -8.70 -12.33
C VAL A 155 22.01 -9.29 -13.64
N GLY A 156 23.11 -8.74 -14.13
CA GLY A 156 23.91 -9.39 -15.14
C GLY A 156 24.52 -10.63 -14.50
N THR A 157 24.38 -11.78 -15.16
CA THR A 157 25.35 -12.85 -14.99
C THR A 157 25.56 -13.51 -16.33
N GLN A 158 26.77 -13.26 -16.85
CA GLN A 158 27.46 -14.07 -17.85
C GLN A 158 27.70 -15.49 -17.31
#